data_AF-A0A1A8QCK9-F1
#
_entry.id   AF-A0A1A8QCK9-F1
#
_cell.length_a   1.000
_cell.length_b   1.000
_cell.length_c   1.000
_cell.angle_alpha   90.00
_cell.angle_beta   90.00
_cell.angle_gamma   90.00
#
_symmetry.space_group_name_H-M   'P 1'
#
loop_
_entity.id
_entity.type
_entity.pdbx_description
1 polymer ?
#
loop_
_entity_poly.entity_id
_entity_poly.type
_entity_poly.pdbx_seq_one_letter_code
_entity_poly.pdbx_strand_id
1 'polypeptide(L)'
;RLRTVLLPPCSGPCVEVDHKGPVTEYSTGILSNWVIPSSYILIMLIGIPSNAYILAFLRVRLRSKSLSTVVLYLNLALSDLLLLLSLALRVHYHFSGNNWIFGEISCRLITALFYGNIYCSAQTIACISLRRYLAVVKPFLYRRM
;
A
#
# COMPACT_ATOMS: atom_id res chain seq x y z
N ARG A 1 3.00 -29.26 -32.43
CA ARG A 1 4.12 -28.30 -32.70
C ARG A 1 4.16 -27.27 -31.57
N LEU A 2 4.77 -27.63 -30.42
CA LEU A 2 5.09 -26.66 -29.36
C LEU A 2 6.39 -25.96 -29.76
N ARG A 3 6.40 -24.62 -29.86
CA ARG A 3 7.64 -23.85 -30.04
C ARG A 3 8.35 -23.76 -28.70
N THR A 4 9.34 -24.63 -28.48
CA THR A 4 10.42 -24.40 -27.52
C THR A 4 11.22 -23.20 -28.01
N VAL A 5 11.03 -22.04 -27.38
CA VAL A 5 11.88 -20.87 -27.58
C VAL A 5 13.22 -21.18 -26.91
N LEU A 6 14.26 -21.42 -27.72
CA LEU A 6 15.65 -21.51 -27.25
C LEU A 6 16.06 -20.15 -26.66
N LEU A 7 16.08 -20.04 -25.34
CA LEU A 7 16.87 -19.01 -24.64
C LEU A 7 18.31 -19.54 -24.44
N PRO A 8 19.34 -18.67 -24.47
CA PRO A 8 20.74 -19.08 -24.45
C PRO A 8 21.10 -19.80 -23.13
N PRO A 9 22.15 -20.65 -23.11
CA PRO A 9 22.39 -21.58 -22.03
C PRO A 9 22.79 -20.83 -20.76
N CYS A 10 21.99 -20.96 -19.70
CA CYS A 10 22.40 -20.55 -18.36
C CYS A 10 23.49 -21.50 -17.84
N SER A 11 24.62 -20.94 -17.42
CA SER A 11 25.74 -21.62 -16.76
C SER A 11 25.36 -22.07 -15.34
N GLY A 12 24.38 -22.94 -15.22
CA GLY A 12 23.86 -23.48 -13.97
C GLY A 12 22.85 -24.59 -14.25
N PRO A 13 22.44 -25.40 -13.25
CA PRO A 13 21.44 -26.43 -13.47
C PRO A 13 20.15 -25.79 -14.00
N CYS A 14 19.69 -26.22 -15.18
CA CYS A 14 18.41 -25.80 -15.74
C CYS A 14 17.31 -26.19 -14.74
N VAL A 15 16.74 -25.20 -14.06
CA VAL A 15 15.55 -25.43 -13.23
C VAL A 15 14.40 -25.75 -14.19
N GLU A 16 13.98 -27.01 -14.21
CA GLU A 16 12.80 -27.44 -14.94
C GLU A 16 11.58 -26.84 -14.22
N VAL A 17 11.08 -25.73 -14.76
CA VAL A 17 9.91 -25.05 -14.19
C VAL A 17 8.69 -25.88 -14.56
N ASP A 18 8.20 -26.67 -13.61
CA ASP A 18 6.93 -27.38 -13.77
C ASP A 18 5.79 -26.36 -13.94
N HIS A 19 5.29 -26.25 -15.18
CA HIS A 19 4.19 -25.36 -15.53
C HIS A 19 2.85 -25.78 -14.89
N LYS A 20 2.79 -26.93 -14.22
CA LYS A 20 1.65 -27.41 -13.44
C LYS A 20 1.88 -27.38 -11.93
N GLY A 21 2.90 -26.66 -11.47
CA GLY A 21 3.22 -26.55 -10.05
C GLY A 21 2.21 -25.67 -9.28
N PRO A 22 2.17 -25.77 -7.94
CA PRO A 22 1.22 -25.07 -7.07
C PRO A 22 1.25 -23.53 -7.20
N VAL A 23 2.36 -22.97 -7.69
CA VAL A 23 2.50 -21.52 -7.98
C VAL A 23 1.56 -21.09 -9.12
N THR A 24 1.46 -21.89 -10.18
CA THR A 24 0.60 -21.60 -11.33
C THR A 24 -0.88 -21.73 -10.99
N GLU A 25 -1.22 -22.67 -10.11
CA GLU A 25 -2.56 -22.85 -9.56
C GLU A 25 -2.97 -21.66 -8.67
N TYR A 26 -2.05 -21.14 -7.86
CA TYR A 26 -2.30 -19.94 -7.06
C TYR A 26 -2.49 -18.68 -7.92
N SER A 27 -1.66 -18.47 -8.93
CA SER A 27 -1.76 -17.32 -9.84
C SER A 27 -3.01 -17.34 -10.73
N THR A 28 -3.56 -18.51 -11.01
CA THR A 28 -4.81 -18.66 -11.80
C THR A 28 -6.06 -18.81 -10.93
N GLY A 29 -5.88 -19.11 -9.65
CA GLY A 29 -6.96 -19.31 -8.69
C GLY A 29 -7.84 -18.09 -8.46
N ILE A 30 -9.06 -18.35 -7.98
CA ILE A 30 -10.10 -17.34 -7.68
C ILE A 30 -9.57 -16.30 -6.68
N LEU A 31 -8.74 -16.72 -5.73
CA LEU A 31 -8.12 -15.82 -4.74
C LEU A 31 -7.31 -14.71 -5.41
N SER A 32 -6.41 -15.07 -6.34
CA SER A 32 -5.50 -14.13 -6.98
C SER A 32 -6.20 -13.21 -7.98
N ASN A 33 -7.16 -13.73 -8.75
CA ASN A 33 -7.76 -12.99 -9.85
C ASN A 33 -9.06 -12.24 -9.49
N TRP A 34 -9.72 -12.64 -8.41
CA TRP A 34 -10.99 -12.02 -8.00
C TRP A 34 -10.91 -11.40 -6.61
N VAL A 35 -10.52 -12.19 -5.59
CA VAL A 35 -10.56 -11.70 -4.21
C VAL A 35 -9.57 -10.56 -4.00
N ILE A 36 -8.34 -10.71 -4.48
CA ILE A 36 -7.30 -9.68 -4.32
C ILE A 36 -7.70 -8.37 -5.04
N PRO A 37 -8.03 -8.34 -6.34
CA PRO A 37 -8.41 -7.11 -7.03
C PRO A 37 -9.69 -6.48 -6.47
N SER A 38 -10.70 -7.28 -6.11
CA SER A 38 -11.93 -6.76 -5.49
C SER A 38 -11.64 -6.09 -4.15
N SER A 39 -10.77 -6.68 -3.32
CA SER A 39 -10.39 -6.06 -2.04
C SER A 39 -9.69 -4.71 -2.25
N TYR A 40 -8.80 -4.60 -3.25
CA TYR A 40 -8.14 -3.33 -3.58
C TYR A 40 -9.14 -2.26 -4.04
N ILE A 41 -10.13 -2.61 -4.86
CA ILE A 41 -11.17 -1.68 -5.30
C ILE A 41 -11.99 -1.16 -4.11
N LEU A 42 -12.42 -2.05 -3.20
CA LEU A 42 -13.16 -1.66 -2.00
C LEU A 42 -12.33 -0.71 -1.12
N ILE A 43 -11.05 -1.02 -0.91
CA ILE A 43 -10.13 -0.16 -0.14
C ILE A 43 -10.00 1.21 -0.80
N MET A 44 -9.90 1.30 -2.14
CA MET A 44 -9.87 2.58 -2.85
C MET A 44 -11.16 3.37 -2.69
N LEU A 45 -12.32 2.72 -2.85
CA LEU A 45 -13.63 3.37 -2.75
C LEU A 45 -13.86 3.99 -1.37
N ILE A 46 -13.38 3.35 -0.30
CA ILE A 46 -13.53 3.86 1.07
C ILE A 46 -12.39 4.83 1.42
N GLY A 47 -11.18 4.50 0.99
CA GLY A 47 -9.95 5.20 1.35
C GLY A 47 -9.84 6.59 0.73
N ILE A 48 -10.20 6.75 -0.55
CA ILE A 48 -10.12 8.05 -1.24
C ILE A 48 -11.03 9.09 -0.55
N PRO A 49 -12.34 8.86 -0.36
CA PRO A 49 -13.21 9.84 0.27
C PRO A 49 -12.83 10.10 1.73
N SER A 50 -12.39 9.06 2.46
CA SER A 50 -12.00 9.20 3.88
C SER A 50 -10.75 10.06 4.05
N ASN A 51 -9.69 9.81 3.27
CA ASN A 51 -8.46 10.60 3.32
C ASN A 51 -8.68 12.03 2.77
N ALA A 52 -9.51 12.19 1.74
CA ALA A 52 -9.90 13.50 1.24
C ALA A 52 -10.70 14.30 2.29
N TYR A 53 -11.61 13.64 3.01
CA TYR A 53 -12.35 14.25 4.11
C TYR A 53 -11.44 14.73 5.23
N ILE A 54 -10.43 13.94 5.64
CA ILE A 54 -9.43 14.34 6.64
C ILE A 54 -8.67 15.59 6.17
N LEU A 55 -8.25 15.62 4.90
CA LEU A 55 -7.53 16.77 4.33
C LEU A 55 -8.40 18.03 4.32
N ALA A 56 -9.67 17.91 3.92
CA ALA A 56 -10.64 19.00 3.93
C ALA A 56 -10.93 19.49 5.36
N PHE A 57 -11.12 18.57 6.30
CA PHE A 57 -11.34 18.86 7.71
C PHE A 57 -10.14 19.59 8.34
N LEU A 58 -8.92 19.13 8.04
CA LEU A 58 -7.70 19.79 8.46
C LEU A 58 -7.67 21.23 7.94
N ARG A 59 -7.90 21.45 6.64
CA ARG A 59 -7.92 22.82 6.04
C ARG A 59 -8.86 23.77 6.78
N VAL A 60 -10.06 23.31 7.13
CA VAL A 60 -11.05 24.13 7.86
C VAL A 60 -10.63 24.39 9.31
N ARG A 61 -9.92 23.45 9.96
CA ARG A 61 -9.57 23.51 11.40
C ARG A 61 -8.11 23.87 11.69
N LEU A 62 -7.33 24.24 10.67
CA LEU A 62 -5.91 24.62 10.75
C LEU A 62 -5.63 25.66 11.86
N ARG A 63 -6.57 26.58 12.12
CA ARG A 63 -6.40 27.64 13.13
C ARG A 63 -6.50 27.18 14.60
N SER A 64 -7.04 26.00 14.87
CA SER A 64 -7.37 25.55 16.24
C SER A 64 -6.58 24.33 16.71
N LYS A 65 -5.69 23.79 15.87
CA LYS A 65 -4.92 22.57 16.17
C LYS A 65 -3.44 22.88 16.28
N SER A 66 -2.76 22.19 17.19
CA SER A 66 -1.30 22.20 17.33
C SER A 66 -0.62 21.76 16.04
N LEU A 67 0.45 22.46 15.66
CA LEU A 67 1.23 22.18 14.44
C LEU A 67 1.68 20.72 14.37
N SER A 68 2.08 20.13 15.51
CA SER A 68 2.51 18.73 15.57
C SER A 68 1.38 17.76 15.19
N THR A 69 0.15 18.04 15.63
CA THR A 69 -1.02 17.22 15.28
C THR A 69 -1.39 17.39 13.80
N VAL A 70 -1.29 18.60 13.25
CA VAL A 70 -1.58 18.87 11.83
C VAL A 70 -0.61 18.14 10.91
N VAL A 71 0.70 18.22 11.19
CA VAL A 71 1.74 17.55 10.40
C VAL A 71 1.56 16.03 10.42
N LEU A 72 1.23 15.46 11.58
CA LEU A 72 0.95 14.02 11.70
C LEU A 72 -0.20 13.58 10.78
N TYR A 73 -1.34 14.27 10.84
CA TYR A 73 -2.49 13.89 10.00
C TYR A 73 -2.27 14.17 8.51
N LEU A 74 -1.49 15.19 8.15
CA LEU A 74 -1.10 15.45 6.76
C LEU A 74 -0.20 14.35 6.20
N ASN A 75 0.84 13.94 6.95
CA ASN A 75 1.72 12.85 6.54
C ASN A 75 0.97 11.53 6.40
N LEU A 76 0.02 11.26 7.30
CA LEU A 76 -0.86 10.11 7.21
C LEU A 76 -1.68 10.16 5.91
N ALA A 77 -2.47 11.22 5.72
CA ALA A 77 -3.34 11.34 4.54
C ALA A 77 -2.58 11.28 3.21
N LEU A 78 -1.38 11.88 3.13
CA LEU A 78 -0.53 11.80 1.95
C LEU A 78 -0.02 10.39 1.69
N SER A 79 0.45 9.69 2.73
CA SER A 79 0.93 8.31 2.62
C SER A 79 -0.19 7.36 2.19
N ASP A 80 -1.38 7.52 2.75
CA ASP A 80 -2.56 6.74 2.37
C ASP A 80 -2.97 7.01 0.91
N LEU A 81 -2.98 8.27 0.45
CA LEU A 81 -3.27 8.57 -0.95
C LEU A 81 -2.25 7.97 -1.93
N LEU A 82 -0.96 7.99 -1.58
CA LEU A 82 0.09 7.35 -2.37
C LEU A 82 -0.06 5.82 -2.39
N LEU A 83 -0.48 5.21 -1.29
CA LEU A 83 -0.83 3.80 -1.24
C LEU A 83 -2.01 3.49 -2.17
N LEU A 84 -3.10 4.27 -2.09
CA LEU A 84 -4.29 4.06 -2.92
C LEU A 84 -3.97 4.18 -4.41
N LEU A 85 -3.09 5.12 -4.80
CA LEU A 85 -2.57 5.21 -6.16
C LEU A 85 -1.77 3.96 -6.56
N SER A 86 -0.96 3.42 -5.65
CA SER A 86 -0.21 2.18 -5.87
C SER A 86 -1.13 0.96 -6.05
N LEU A 87 -2.22 0.90 -5.27
CA LEU A 87 -3.24 -0.14 -5.39
C LEU A 87 -3.95 -0.05 -6.74
N ALA A 88 -4.27 1.15 -7.23
CA ALA A 88 -4.89 1.33 -8.56
C ALA A 88 -4.01 0.74 -9.67
N LEU A 89 -2.69 0.97 -9.61
CA LEU A 89 -1.73 0.39 -10.55
C LEU A 89 -1.64 -1.13 -10.43
N ARG A 90 -1.74 -1.69 -9.22
CA ARG A 90 -1.81 -3.15 -9.00
C ARG A 90 -3.09 -3.78 -9.52
N VAL A 91 -4.23 -3.10 -9.39
CA VAL A 91 -5.49 -3.56 -9.98
C VAL A 91 -5.34 -3.65 -11.50
N HIS A 92 -4.81 -2.61 -12.15
CA HIS A 92 -4.53 -2.65 -13.59
C HIS A 92 -3.60 -3.80 -13.98
N TYR A 93 -2.58 -4.09 -13.18
CA TYR A 93 -1.67 -5.22 -13.39
C TYR A 93 -2.39 -6.58 -13.35
N HIS A 94 -3.24 -6.81 -12.35
CA HIS A 94 -4.00 -8.06 -12.23
C HIS A 94 -5.01 -8.22 -13.39
N PHE A 95 -5.69 -7.15 -13.79
CA PHE A 95 -6.59 -7.17 -14.95
C PHE A 95 -5.84 -7.42 -16.28
N SER A 96 -4.57 -7.04 -16.37
CA SER A 96 -3.70 -7.30 -17.53
C SER A 96 -3.09 -8.71 -17.53
N GLY A 97 -3.60 -9.63 -16.72
CA GLY A 97 -3.10 -11.02 -16.66
C GLY A 97 -1.74 -11.14 -16.00
N ASN A 98 -1.47 -10.32 -14.97
CA ASN A 98 -0.19 -10.27 -14.26
C ASN A 98 1.00 -9.86 -15.17
N ASN A 99 0.74 -9.07 -16.21
CA ASN A 99 1.76 -8.50 -17.07
C ASN A 99 2.08 -7.04 -16.69
N TRP A 100 3.33 -6.76 -16.30
CA TRP A 100 3.76 -5.43 -15.84
C TRP A 100 4.35 -4.61 -16.98
N ILE A 101 3.56 -3.67 -17.52
CA ILE A 101 3.95 -2.86 -18.69
C ILE A 101 4.65 -1.54 -18.34
N PHE A 102 4.58 -1.08 -17.08
CA PHE A 102 5.09 0.24 -16.66
C PHE A 102 6.60 0.27 -16.37
N GLY A 103 7.33 -0.82 -16.66
CA GLY A 103 8.77 -0.94 -16.44
C GLY A 103 9.20 -1.22 -14.99
N GLU A 104 10.48 -1.50 -14.77
CA GLU A 104 10.99 -1.95 -13.46
C GLU A 104 10.88 -0.91 -12.34
N ILE A 105 11.11 0.37 -12.66
CA ILE A 105 11.09 1.47 -11.70
C ILE A 105 9.74 1.56 -10.98
N SER A 106 8.64 1.45 -11.74
CA SER A 106 7.29 1.54 -11.19
C SER A 106 6.93 0.31 -10.35
N CYS A 107 7.42 -0.87 -10.72
CA CYS A 107 7.29 -2.08 -9.89
C CYS A 107 7.98 -1.91 -8.52
N ARG A 108 9.23 -1.41 -8.53
CA ARG A 108 9.98 -1.11 -7.30
C ARG A 108 9.29 -0.03 -6.48
N LEU A 109 8.78 1.03 -7.13
CA LEU A 109 8.07 2.12 -6.47
C LEU A 109 6.80 1.64 -5.76
N ILE A 110 5.96 0.84 -6.43
CA ILE A 110 4.74 0.29 -5.84
C ILE A 110 5.05 -0.63 -4.67
N THR A 111 6.13 -1.41 -4.79
CA THR A 111 6.61 -2.26 -3.69
C THR A 111 7.06 -1.41 -2.52
N ALA A 112 7.83 -0.35 -2.77
CA ALA A 112 8.28 0.59 -1.74
C ALA A 112 7.11 1.33 -1.08
N LEU A 113 6.09 1.73 -1.85
CA LEU A 113 4.89 2.41 -1.33
C LEU A 113 4.04 1.46 -0.47
N PHE A 114 3.94 0.19 -0.83
CA PHE A 114 3.25 -0.82 -0.01
C PHE A 114 3.93 -1.01 1.35
N TYR A 115 5.24 -1.25 1.35
CA TYR A 115 6.00 -1.36 2.61
C TYR A 115 6.02 -0.05 3.38
N GLY A 116 6.13 1.09 2.69
CA GLY A 116 6.06 2.42 3.27
C GLY A 116 4.76 2.66 4.03
N ASN A 117 3.62 2.22 3.49
CA ASN A 117 2.34 2.30 4.19
C ASN A 117 2.34 1.50 5.51
N ILE A 118 2.87 0.27 5.50
CA ILE A 118 2.97 -0.56 6.72
C ILE A 118 3.77 0.19 7.81
N TYR A 119 4.90 0.80 7.43
CA TYR A 119 5.70 1.60 8.36
C TYR A 119 4.97 2.86 8.84
N CYS A 120 4.28 3.58 7.94
CA CYS A 120 3.50 4.77 8.30
C CYS A 120 2.35 4.45 9.27
N SER A 121 1.63 3.35 9.03
CA SER A 121 0.57 2.87 9.93
C SER A 121 1.13 2.52 11.30
N ALA A 122 2.24 1.79 11.36
CA ALA A 122 2.91 1.44 12.62
C ALA A 122 3.34 2.70 13.40
N GLN A 123 3.95 3.67 12.72
CA GLN A 123 4.35 4.93 13.34
C GLN A 123 3.15 5.73 13.86
N THR A 124 2.03 5.71 13.14
CA THR A 124 0.80 6.41 13.53
C THR A 124 0.18 5.78 14.77
N ILE A 125 0.10 4.44 14.82
CA ILE A 125 -0.37 3.70 15.99
C ILE A 125 0.52 4.00 17.20
N ALA A 126 1.85 3.97 17.02
CA ALA A 126 2.80 4.31 18.06
C ALA A 126 2.59 5.74 18.59
N CYS A 127 2.44 6.72 17.70
CA CYS A 127 2.15 8.11 18.06
C CYS A 127 0.81 8.25 18.82
N ILE A 128 -0.26 7.56 18.38
CA ILE A 128 -1.56 7.58 19.06
C ILE A 128 -1.42 7.01 20.47
N SER A 129 -0.77 5.85 20.61
CA SER A 129 -0.51 5.20 21.89
C SER A 129 0.31 6.09 22.82
N LEU A 130 1.36 6.73 22.31
CA LEU A 130 2.18 7.66 23.07
C LEU A 130 1.36 8.86 23.56
N ARG A 131 0.52 9.44 22.69
CA ARG A 131 -0.36 10.55 23.10
C ARG A 131 -1.34 10.13 24.20
N ARG A 132 -1.91 8.93 24.11
CA ARG A 132 -2.82 8.39 25.12
C ARG A 132 -2.10 8.14 26.44
N TYR A 133 -0.91 7.56 26.37
CA TYR A 133 -0.05 7.35 27.53
C TYR A 133 0.30 8.67 28.23
N LEU A 134 0.74 9.68 27.48
CA LEU A 134 1.07 11.01 28.02
C LEU A 134 -0.14 11.72 28.61
N ALA A 135 -1.33 11.57 28.02
CA ALA A 135 -2.57 12.13 28.57
C ALA A 135 -2.91 11.55 29.95
N VAL A 136 -2.62 10.27 30.19
CA VAL A 136 -2.87 9.59 31.47
C VAL A 136 -1.77 9.91 32.49
N VAL A 137 -0.50 9.79 32.12
CA VAL A 137 0.63 9.90 33.07
C VAL A 137 1.04 11.34 33.35
N LYS A 138 0.91 12.24 32.37
CA LYS A 138 1.35 13.64 32.45
C LYS A 138 0.28 14.60 31.89
N PRO A 139 -0.89 14.72 32.56
CA PRO A 139 -2.03 15.52 32.07
C PRO A 139 -1.70 17.00 31.82
N PHE A 140 -0.80 17.58 32.62
CA PHE A 140 -0.35 18.97 32.45
C PHE A 140 0.52 19.19 31.20
N LEU A 141 1.30 18.18 30.78
CA LEU A 141 2.11 18.23 29.56
C LEU A 141 1.24 18.05 28.31
N TYR A 142 0.22 17.18 28.39
CA TYR A 142 -0.75 16.97 27.31
C TYR A 142 -1.57 18.22 27.00
N ARG A 143 -1.97 19.01 28.01
CA ARG A 143 -2.73 20.26 27.81
C ARG A 143 -1.96 21.34 27.05
N ARG A 144 -0.63 21.23 26.96
CA ARG A 144 0.27 22.20 26.33
C ARG A 144 0.73 21.78 24.93
N MET A 145 0.48 20.54 24.51
CA MET A 145 0.80 19.96 23.19
C MET A 145 -0.37 20.05 22.22
#